data_AF-M3F8T8-F1
#
_entry.id   AF-M3F8T8-F1
#
_cell.length_a   1.000
_cell.length_b   1.000
_cell.length_c   1.000
_cell.angle_alpha   90.00
_cell.angle_beta   90.00
_cell.angle_gamma   90.00
#
_symmetry.space_group_name_H-M   'P 1'
#
loop_
_entity.id
_entity.type
_entity.pdbx_description
1 polymer ?
#
loop_
_entity_poly.entity_id
_entity_poly.type
_entity_poly.pdbx_seq_one_letter_code
_entity_poly.pdbx_strand_id
1 'polypeptide(L)' 'MGTDTGTPIREKAPPMALEMRDRCERCETTALPTDAAARICSYECTFCVPCGDAMGEICPNCGGELVARPRRRTEA' A
#
# COMPACT_ATOMS: atom_id res chain seq x y z
N MET A 1 15.39 38.26 34.39
CA MET A 1 15.85 37.96 33.02
C MET A 1 16.10 36.47 32.91
N GLY A 2 15.30 35.75 32.13
CA GLY A 2 15.44 34.32 31.93
C GLY A 2 14.27 33.81 31.09
N THR A 3 14.23 34.21 29.82
CA THR A 3 13.25 33.71 28.87
C THR A 3 13.76 32.37 28.34
N ASP A 4 13.38 31.29 29.03
CA ASP A 4 13.47 29.94 28.51
C ASP A 4 12.45 29.82 27.37
N THR A 5 12.86 30.27 26.18
CA THR A 5 12.11 30.09 24.94
C THR A 5 12.34 28.65 24.49
N GLY A 6 11.65 27.73 25.16
CA GLY A 6 11.58 26.33 24.77
C GLY A 6 11.18 26.22 23.30
N THR A 7 12.08 25.71 22.47
CA THR A 7 11.80 25.40 21.06
C THR A 7 10.74 24.30 21.01
N PRO A 8 9.66 24.43 20.22
CA PRO A 8 8.63 23.39 20.16
C PRO A 8 9.24 22.10 19.60
N ILE A 9 9.15 21.02 20.39
CA ILE A 9 9.43 19.67 19.93
C ILE A 9 8.49 19.37 18.75
N ARG A 10 9.04 19.31 17.54
CA ARG A 10 8.27 19.00 16.33
C ARG A 10 7.81 17.55 16.43
N GLU A 11 6.56 17.32 16.83
CA GLU A 11 5.94 16.00 16.85
C GLU A 11 6.09 15.36 15.47
N LYS A 12 6.81 14.24 15.42
CA LYS A 12 7.12 13.53 14.19
C LYS A 12 5.82 12.98 13.61
N ALA A 13 5.34 13.57 12.53
CA ALA A 13 4.20 13.05 11.80
C ALA A 13 4.43 11.55 11.48
N PRO A 14 3.40 10.70 11.61
CA PRO A 14 3.54 9.28 11.30
C PRO A 14 4.01 9.10 9.87
N PRO A 15 4.81 8.05 9.58
CA PRO A 15 5.28 7.81 8.22
C PRO A 15 4.08 7.61 7.29
N MET A 16 4.14 8.26 6.12
CA MET A 16 3.19 8.05 5.03
C MET A 16 3.36 6.62 4.53
N ALA A 17 2.57 5.70 5.06
CA ALA A 17 2.65 4.27 4.80
C ALA A 17 1.58 3.86 3.79
N LEU A 18 1.95 2.94 2.89
CA LEU A 18 1.03 2.30 1.95
C LEU A 18 -0.23 1.79 2.66
N GLU A 19 -1.40 2.24 2.18
CA GLU A 19 -2.70 1.76 2.64
C GLU A 19 -2.95 0.36 2.06
N MET A 20 -2.71 -0.67 2.88
CA MET A 20 -2.82 -2.06 2.45
C MET A 20 -4.29 -2.46 2.23
N ARG A 21 -4.76 -2.41 0.97
CA ARG A 21 -6.08 -2.89 0.56
C ARG A 21 -6.25 -4.36 0.95
N ASP A 22 -7.39 -4.69 1.56
CA ASP A 22 -7.69 -6.02 2.09
C ASP A 22 -8.41 -6.94 1.08
N ARG A 23 -8.78 -6.41 -0.10
CA ARG A 23 -9.46 -7.14 -1.17
C ARG A 23 -8.96 -6.71 -2.54
N CYS A 24 -9.11 -7.61 -3.52
CA CYS A 24 -8.83 -7.32 -4.92
C CYS A 24 -9.87 -6.34 -5.49
N GLU A 25 -9.42 -5.24 -6.08
CA GLU A 25 -10.32 -4.22 -6.65
C GLU A 25 -11.03 -4.66 -7.94
N ARG A 26 -10.62 -5.78 -8.55
CA ARG A 26 -11.28 -6.34 -9.75
C ARG A 26 -12.34 -7.38 -9.42
N CYS A 27 -11.99 -8.36 -8.59
CA CYS A 27 -12.87 -9.51 -8.34
C CYS A 27 -13.60 -9.43 -7.00
N GLU A 28 -13.17 -8.55 -6.07
CA GLU A 28 -13.75 -8.27 -4.74
C GLU A 28 -13.86 -9.48 -3.77
N THR A 29 -13.62 -10.68 -4.28
CA THR A 29 -13.80 -11.95 -3.59
C THR A 29 -12.52 -12.43 -2.94
N THR A 30 -11.36 -12.17 -3.55
CA THR A 30 -10.06 -12.56 -2.98
C THR A 30 -9.67 -11.61 -1.85
N ALA A 31 -9.52 -12.16 -0.65
CA ALA A 31 -8.93 -11.46 0.49
C ALA A 31 -7.41 -11.31 0.32
N LEU A 32 -6.88 -10.14 0.67
CA LEU A 32 -5.49 -9.73 0.48
C LEU A 32 -4.90 -9.18 1.79
N PRO A 33 -4.74 -10.00 2.85
CA PRO A 33 -4.09 -9.58 4.08
C PRO A 33 -2.69 -9.00 3.84
N THR A 34 -2.11 -8.32 4.82
CA THR A 34 -0.91 -7.49 4.63
C THR A 34 0.35 -8.24 4.16
N ASP A 35 0.36 -9.56 4.28
CA ASP A 35 1.41 -10.50 3.87
C ASP A 35 1.04 -11.34 2.63
N ALA A 36 -0.16 -11.18 2.07
CA ALA A 36 -0.60 -11.91 0.89
C ALA A 36 0.17 -11.50 -0.37
N ALA A 37 0.37 -12.48 -1.25
CA ALA A 37 0.80 -12.23 -2.62
C ALA A 37 -0.29 -11.47 -3.38
N ALA A 38 0.03 -10.25 -3.81
CA ALA A 38 -0.85 -9.37 -4.56
C ALA A 38 -0.03 -8.55 -5.56
N ARG A 39 -0.73 -7.88 -6.47
CA ARG A 39 -0.17 -6.91 -7.41
C ARG A 39 -0.60 -5.50 -7.04
N ILE A 40 0.26 -4.51 -7.27
CA ILE A 40 -0.01 -3.09 -7.01
C ILE A 40 0.56 -2.20 -8.11
N CYS A 41 -0.07 -1.06 -8.38
CA CYS A 41 0.49 0.00 -9.24
C CYS A 41 1.01 1.20 -8.41
N SER A 42 1.57 2.22 -9.07
CA SER A 42 2.08 3.45 -8.42
C SER A 42 1.01 4.31 -7.74
N TYR A 43 -0.28 4.09 -8.06
CA TYR A 43 -1.44 4.74 -7.44
C TYR A 43 -2.10 3.86 -6.38
N GLU A 44 -1.41 2.80 -5.96
CA GLU A 44 -1.84 1.88 -4.91
C GLU A 44 -3.08 1.03 -5.21
N CYS A 45 -3.54 1.00 -6.47
CA CYS A 45 -4.59 0.05 -6.89
C CYS A 45 -4.09 -1.37 -6.70
N THR A 46 -4.86 -2.20 -6.00
CA THR A 46 -4.41 -3.53 -5.55
C THR A 46 -5.26 -4.65 -6.13
N PHE A 47 -4.59 -5.69 -6.65
CA PHE A 47 -5.24 -6.84 -7.29
C PHE A 47 -4.65 -8.17 -6.80
N CYS A 48 -5.44 -9.24 -6.81
CA CYS A 48 -4.89 -10.58 -6.60
C CYS A 48 -4.05 -11.00 -7.82
N VAL A 49 -3.08 -11.91 -7.60
CA VAL A 49 -2.18 -12.38 -8.67
C VAL A 49 -2.95 -12.88 -9.92
N PRO A 50 -3.98 -13.73 -9.81
CA PRO A 50 -4.73 -14.18 -10.99
C PRO A 50 -5.40 -13.05 -11.77
N CYS A 51 -5.86 -11.99 -11.08
CA CYS A 51 -6.43 -10.83 -11.74
C CYS A 51 -5.36 -10.02 -12.48
N GLY A 52 -4.19 -9.82 -11.87
CA GLY A 52 -3.05 -9.13 -12.50
C GLY A 52 -2.57 -9.86 -13.76
N ASP A 53 -2.37 -11.17 -13.66
CA ASP A 53 -1.96 -12.02 -14.79
C ASP A 53 -2.99 -11.94 -15.94
N ALA A 54 -4.29 -12.05 -15.61
CA ALA A 54 -5.36 -11.95 -16.60
C ALA A 54 -5.52 -10.56 -17.23
N MET A 55 -4.96 -9.52 -16.61
CA MET A 55 -4.91 -8.14 -17.14
C MET A 55 -3.59 -7.83 -17.86
N GLY A 56 -2.69 -8.82 -17.99
CA GLY A 56 -1.38 -8.62 -18.62
C GLY A 56 -0.47 -7.70 -17.80
N GLU A 57 -0.63 -7.69 -16.48
CA GLU A 57 0.11 -6.83 -15.55
C GLU A 57 -0.04 -5.31 -15.86
N ILE A 58 -1.18 -4.92 -16.43
CA ILE A 58 -1.57 -3.51 -16.63
C ILE A 58 -2.76 -3.20 -15.74
N CYS A 59 -2.65 -2.13 -14.97
CA CYS A 59 -3.71 -1.68 -14.09
C CYS A 59 -4.89 -1.13 -14.92
N PRO A 60 -6.11 -1.66 -14.75
CA PRO A 60 -7.27 -1.18 -15.49
C PRO A 60 -7.72 0.22 -15.05
N ASN A 61 -7.33 0.65 -13.84
CA ASN A 61 -7.77 1.91 -13.25
C ASN A 61 -6.89 3.10 -13.68
N CYS A 62 -5.57 2.88 -13.84
CA CYS A 62 -4.62 3.96 -14.17
C CYS A 62 -3.78 3.73 -15.43
N GLY A 63 -3.84 2.54 -16.04
CA GLY A 63 -3.02 2.17 -17.19
C GLY A 63 -1.53 1.93 -16.89
N GLY A 64 -1.11 2.04 -15.62
CA GLY A 64 0.26 1.78 -15.19
C GLY A 64 0.58 0.29 -15.01
N GLU A 65 1.86 -0.02 -14.80
CA GLU A 65 2.31 -1.38 -14.52
C GLU A 65 1.79 -1.92 -13.18
N LEU A 66 1.52 -3.21 -13.16
CA LEU A 66 1.27 -3.97 -11.94
C LEU A 66 2.54 -4.75 -11.57
N VAL A 67 3.02 -4.50 -10.36
CA VAL A 67 4.20 -5.17 -9.79
C VAL A 67 3.82 -5.90 -8.51
N ALA A 68 4.71 -6.73 -7.98
CA ALA A 68 4.46 -7.41 -6.70
C ALA A 68 4.21 -6.39 -5.58
N ARG A 69 3.08 -6.50 -4.88
CA ARG A 69 2.74 -5.65 -3.74
C ARG A 69 3.74 -5.89 -2.60
N PRO A 70 4.40 -4.84 -2.07
CA PRO A 70 5.24 -4.98 -0.88
C PRO A 70 4.46 -5.58 0.29
N ARG A 71 5.06 -6.54 0.99
CA ARG A 71 4.45 -7.21 2.15
C ARG A 71 4.89 -6.52 3.44
N ARG A 72 3.95 -6.33 4.39
CA ARG A 72 4.32 -5.90 5.75
C ARG A 72 4.93 -7.09 6.49
N ARG A 73 5.96 -6.83 7.32
CA ARG A 73 6.44 -7.85 8.26
C ARG A 73 5.33 -8.13 9.27
N THR A 74 4.89 -9.37 9.34
CA THR A 74 4.16 -9.90 10.49
C THR A 74 5.21 -10.33 11.52
N GLU A 75 4.98 -10.05 12.80
CA GLU A 75 5.90 -10.50 13.87
C GLU A 75 6.06 -12.03 13.79
N ALA A 76 7.28 -12.51 14.04
CA ALA A 76 7.66 -13.92 13.94
C ALA A 76 7.36 -14.68 15.23
#